data_AF-A0A453MAH3-F1
#
_entry.id   AF-A0A453MAH3-F1
#
_cell.length_a   1.000
_cell.length_b   1.000
_cell.length_c   1.000
_cell.angle_alpha   90.00
_cell.angle_beta   90.00
_cell.angle_gamma   90.00
#
_symmetry.space_group_name_H-M   'P 1'
#
loop_
_entity.id
_entity.type
_entity.pdbx_description
1 polymer ?
#
loop_
_entity_poly.entity_id
_entity_poly.type
_entity_poly.pdbx_seq_one_letter_code
_entity_poly.pdbx_strand_id
1 'polypeptide(L)'
;RLKPSIDFQFEVNAKGSSPAEILGTTYKTTLKPALNALANETKRLIISKRDESIDLQKQLQGIAKMLEEKRSHVSVLQAKHNEMTGQLDSLDREIQTHVSRCAADARKLKDELEKKEHHMSTVEKEAEEFLKNSEEGLQAALRETDEETQMCARELLKLIDSIAEYKEFVEQSTAEMKKDLYECVDDIASLSVKIV
;
A
#
# COMPACT_ATOMS: atom_id res chain seq x y z
N ARG A 1 64.59 41.19 -38.29
CA ARG A 1 65.72 42.12 -38.14
C ARG A 1 66.43 42.23 -39.49
N LEU A 2 66.20 43.29 -40.25
CA LEU A 2 67.02 43.61 -41.43
C LEU A 2 68.31 44.26 -40.89
N LYS A 3 69.48 43.71 -41.24
CA LYS A 3 70.77 44.38 -41.03
C LYS A 3 70.98 45.36 -42.18
N PRO A 4 70.99 46.69 -41.99
CA PRO A 4 71.49 47.60 -43.00
C PRO A 4 72.99 47.72 -42.76
N SER A 5 73.77 46.84 -43.38
CA SER A 5 75.24 46.94 -43.40
C SER A 5 75.72 46.88 -44.84
N ILE A 6 75.13 47.73 -45.68
CA ILE A 6 75.65 48.04 -47.00
C ILE A 6 75.64 49.57 -47.09
N ASP A 7 76.80 50.18 -46.87
CA ASP A 7 77.02 51.58 -47.21
C ASP A 7 77.05 51.67 -48.74
N PHE A 8 75.90 52.02 -49.33
CA PHE A 8 75.84 52.26 -50.76
C PHE A 8 76.41 53.66 -51.05
N GLN A 9 77.64 53.73 -51.56
CA GLN A 9 78.17 54.95 -52.16
C GLN A 9 77.63 55.06 -53.60
N PHE A 10 76.72 56.00 -53.82
CA PHE A 10 76.19 56.30 -55.15
C PHE A 10 76.87 57.56 -55.70
N GLU A 11 77.42 57.47 -56.92
CA GLU A 11 77.90 58.64 -57.65
C GLU A 11 76.70 59.32 -58.32
N VAL A 12 76.30 60.49 -57.82
CA VAL A 12 75.01 61.11 -58.12
C VAL A 12 75.16 62.26 -59.12
N ASN A 13 74.39 62.23 -60.21
CA ASN A 13 74.32 63.34 -61.16
C ASN A 13 73.26 64.36 -60.72
N ALA A 14 73.72 65.47 -60.12
CA ALA A 14 72.88 66.54 -59.59
C ALA A 14 72.05 67.31 -60.64
N LYS A 15 72.29 67.10 -61.94
CA LYS A 15 71.54 67.71 -63.05
C LYS A 15 70.47 66.78 -63.65
N GLY A 16 70.35 65.55 -63.16
CA GLY A 16 69.35 64.59 -63.64
C GLY A 16 67.94 64.90 -63.13
N SER A 17 66.92 64.59 -63.94
CA SER A 17 65.51 64.83 -63.62
C SER A 17 64.74 63.54 -63.28
N SER A 18 65.27 62.38 -63.66
CA SER A 18 64.71 61.06 -63.32
C SER A 18 65.68 60.20 -62.49
N PRO A 19 65.19 59.21 -61.73
CA PRO A 19 66.04 58.32 -60.93
C PRO A 19 67.13 57.59 -61.75
N ALA A 20 66.86 57.30 -63.02
CA ALA A 20 67.83 56.68 -63.93
C ALA A 20 68.91 57.66 -64.41
N GLU A 21 68.59 58.95 -64.50
CA GLU A 21 69.53 60.02 -64.87
C GLU A 21 70.40 60.46 -63.68
N ILE A 22 69.84 60.39 -62.47
CA ILE A 22 70.47 60.81 -61.21
C ILE A 22 71.45 59.73 -60.71
N LEU A 23 71.11 58.44 -60.83
CA LEU A 23 71.91 57.31 -60.31
C LEU A 23 72.57 56.45 -61.40
N GLY A 24 72.33 56.76 -62.67
CA GLY A 24 72.94 56.07 -63.82
C GLY A 24 72.63 54.57 -63.89
N THR A 25 73.64 53.77 -64.26
CA THR A 25 73.51 52.32 -64.45
C THR A 25 73.19 51.58 -63.14
N THR A 26 73.65 52.07 -61.99
CA THR A 26 73.43 51.45 -60.66
C THR A 26 71.95 51.38 -60.27
N TYR A 27 71.14 52.35 -60.73
CA TYR A 27 69.68 52.30 -60.58
C TYR A 27 69.07 51.10 -61.31
N LYS A 28 69.51 50.81 -62.52
CA LYS A 28 68.98 49.71 -63.35
C LYS A 28 69.49 48.34 -62.90
N THR A 29 70.75 48.23 -62.51
CA THR A 29 71.40 46.94 -62.22
C THR A 29 71.29 46.50 -60.76
N THR A 30 71.13 47.42 -59.81
CA THR A 30 71.17 47.09 -58.38
C THR A 30 69.91 47.55 -57.64
N LEU A 31 69.57 48.85 -57.70
CA LEU A 31 68.48 49.40 -56.87
C LEU A 31 67.09 48.93 -57.33
N LYS A 32 66.76 49.07 -58.62
CA LYS A 32 65.45 48.66 -59.17
C LYS A 32 65.18 47.15 -59.00
N PRO A 33 66.14 46.24 -59.27
CA PRO A 33 65.97 44.81 -58.97
C PRO A 33 65.76 44.52 -57.48
N ALA A 34 66.50 45.16 -56.58
CA ALA A 34 66.34 44.98 -55.14
C ALA A 34 64.97 45.45 -54.63
N LEU A 35 64.48 46.60 -55.11
CA LEU A 35 63.15 47.10 -54.81
C LEU A 35 62.05 46.17 -55.34
N ASN A 36 62.20 45.65 -56.57
CA ASN A 36 61.27 44.68 -57.14
C ASN A 36 61.26 43.36 -56.36
N ALA A 37 62.43 42.86 -55.93
CA ALA A 37 62.55 41.67 -55.11
C ALA A 37 61.86 41.84 -53.75
N LEU A 38 62.08 42.98 -53.09
CA LEU A 38 61.42 43.33 -51.83
C LEU A 38 59.90 43.45 -51.99
N ALA A 39 59.43 44.10 -53.06
CA ALA A 39 58.00 44.24 -53.35
C ALA A 39 57.34 42.88 -53.61
N ASN A 40 58.00 42.00 -54.37
CA ASN A 40 57.51 40.65 -54.64
C ASN A 40 57.48 39.79 -53.38
N GLU A 41 58.51 39.86 -52.54
CA GLU A 41 58.55 39.12 -51.28
C GLU A 41 57.50 39.62 -50.29
N THR A 42 57.31 40.94 -50.21
CA THR A 42 56.24 41.55 -49.41
C THR A 42 54.87 41.07 -49.87
N LYS A 43 54.64 41.02 -51.19
CA LYS A 43 53.39 40.50 -51.77
C LYS A 43 53.19 39.02 -51.43
N ARG A 44 54.24 38.20 -51.53
CA ARG A 44 54.20 36.77 -51.18
C ARG A 44 53.83 36.59 -49.70
N LEU A 45 54.47 37.34 -48.81
CA LEU A 45 54.21 37.32 -47.37
C LEU A 45 52.77 37.75 -47.04
N ILE A 46 52.27 38.81 -47.68
CA ILE A 46 50.88 39.27 -47.49
C ILE A 46 49.89 38.19 -47.91
N ILE A 47 50.09 37.56 -49.08
CA ILE A 47 49.22 36.48 -49.56
C ILE A 47 49.27 35.30 -48.59
N SER A 48 50.47 34.84 -48.22
CA SER A 48 50.64 33.72 -47.29
C SER A 48 49.98 33.98 -45.93
N LYS A 49 50.14 35.18 -45.37
CA LYS A 49 49.50 35.56 -44.10
C LYS A 49 47.99 35.69 -44.22
N ARG A 50 47.49 36.15 -45.37
CA ARG A 50 46.05 36.20 -45.66
C ARG A 50 45.47 34.79 -45.71
N ASP A 51 46.12 33.86 -46.39
CA ASP A 51 45.66 32.47 -46.50
C ASP A 51 45.66 31.77 -45.13
N GLU A 52 46.72 31.95 -44.34
CA GLU A 52 46.79 31.47 -42.94
C GLU A 52 45.63 32.05 -42.10
N SER A 53 45.35 33.34 -42.23
CA SER A 53 44.24 33.98 -41.52
C SER A 53 42.87 33.42 -41.96
N ILE A 54 42.69 33.10 -43.24
CA ILE A 54 41.45 32.51 -43.76
C ILE A 54 41.26 31.11 -43.18
N ASP A 55 42.31 30.30 -43.11
CA ASP A 55 42.21 28.95 -42.57
C ASP A 55 41.95 28.94 -41.06
N LEU A 56 42.59 29.84 -40.30
CA LEU A 56 42.29 30.05 -38.89
C LEU A 56 40.82 30.49 -38.69
N GLN A 57 40.30 31.37 -39.55
CA GLN A 57 38.92 31.80 -39.49
C GLN A 57 37.94 30.63 -39.72
N LYS A 58 38.23 29.75 -40.68
CA LYS A 58 37.42 28.53 -40.92
C LYS A 58 37.45 27.59 -39.71
N GLN A 59 38.63 27.38 -39.12
CA GLN A 59 38.76 26.56 -37.91
C GLN A 59 37.95 27.14 -36.74
N LEU A 60 38.03 28.45 -36.52
CA LEU A 60 37.29 29.14 -35.47
C LEU A 60 35.77 29.03 -35.67
N GLN A 61 35.29 29.15 -36.93
CA GLN A 61 33.88 28.94 -37.25
C GLN A 61 33.43 27.50 -36.95
N GLY A 62 34.26 26.50 -37.26
CA GLY A 62 33.98 25.09 -36.94
C GLY A 62 33.89 24.84 -35.43
N ILE A 63 34.83 25.39 -34.65
CA ILE A 63 34.82 25.29 -33.18
C ILE A 63 33.59 25.99 -32.60
N ALA A 64 33.24 27.18 -33.09
CA ALA A 64 32.07 27.92 -32.64
C ALA A 64 30.77 27.13 -32.86
N LYS A 65 30.63 26.48 -34.02
CA LYS A 65 29.49 25.60 -34.30
C LYS A 65 29.41 24.43 -33.32
N MET A 66 30.53 23.74 -33.07
CA MET A 66 30.59 22.62 -32.13
C MET A 66 30.26 23.04 -30.69
N LEU A 67 30.71 24.23 -30.27
CA LEU A 67 30.38 24.78 -28.96
C LEU A 67 28.88 25.04 -28.81
N GLU A 68 28.23 25.57 -29.86
CA GLU A 68 26.79 25.83 -29.82
C GLU A 68 25.98 24.52 -29.80
N GLU A 69 26.39 23.51 -30.57
CA GLU A 69 25.79 22.17 -30.52
C GLU A 69 25.91 21.55 -29.12
N LYS A 70 27.09 21.64 -28.48
CA LYS A 70 27.30 21.17 -27.10
C LYS A 70 26.48 21.95 -26.09
N ARG A 71 26.38 23.28 -26.24
CA ARG A 71 25.55 24.12 -25.37
C ARG A 71 24.09 23.71 -25.45
N SER A 72 23.56 23.53 -26.65
CA SER A 72 22.19 23.04 -26.86
C SER A 72 21.95 21.68 -26.19
N HIS A 73 22.90 20.74 -26.33
CA HIS A 73 22.80 19.44 -25.69
C HIS A 73 22.79 19.52 -24.16
N VAL A 74 23.64 20.37 -23.57
CA VAL A 74 23.65 20.63 -22.11
C VAL A 74 22.31 21.19 -21.64
N SER A 75 21.71 22.13 -22.39
CA SER A 75 20.39 22.67 -22.07
C SER A 75 19.29 21.59 -22.05
N VAL A 76 19.33 20.65 -23.00
CA VAL A 76 18.38 19.51 -23.04
C VAL A 76 18.58 18.60 -21.83
N LEU A 77 19.82 18.26 -21.49
CA LEU A 77 20.12 17.44 -20.32
C LEU A 77 19.69 18.11 -19.02
N GLN A 78 19.89 19.42 -18.90
CA GLN A 78 19.45 20.20 -17.74
C GLN A 78 17.92 20.18 -17.60
N ALA A 79 17.19 20.35 -18.71
CA ALA A 79 15.73 20.27 -18.70
C ALA A 79 15.23 18.90 -18.23
N LYS A 80 15.83 17.82 -18.77
CA LYS A 80 15.50 16.44 -18.35
C LYS A 80 15.84 16.19 -16.88
N HIS A 81 16.97 16.71 -16.40
CA HIS A 81 17.35 16.60 -14.99
C HIS A 81 16.31 17.29 -14.09
N ASN A 82 15.91 18.52 -14.43
CA ASN A 82 14.91 19.26 -13.67
C ASN A 82 13.55 18.53 -13.66
N GLU A 83 13.14 17.95 -14.79
CA GLU A 83 11.93 17.15 -14.89
C GLU A 83 11.98 15.92 -13.97
N MET A 84 13.06 15.15 -14.02
CA MET A 84 13.23 13.96 -13.16
C MET A 84 13.27 14.33 -11.67
N THR A 85 13.93 15.42 -11.30
CA THR A 85 13.93 15.92 -9.92
C THR A 85 12.51 16.28 -9.47
N GLY A 86 11.73 16.96 -10.31
CA GLY A 86 10.33 17.27 -9.99
C GLY A 86 9.45 16.03 -9.84
N GLN A 87 9.68 14.98 -10.65
CA GLN A 87 9.00 13.70 -10.51
C GLN A 87 9.36 13.00 -9.19
N LEU A 88 10.64 13.01 -8.81
CA LEU A 88 11.10 12.45 -7.53
C LEU A 88 10.47 13.18 -6.34
N ASP A 89 10.44 14.51 -6.34
CA ASP A 89 9.82 15.30 -5.28
C ASP A 89 8.32 15.02 -5.17
N SER A 90 7.64 14.81 -6.30
CA SER A 90 6.23 14.42 -6.32
C SER A 90 6.00 13.04 -5.73
N LEU A 91 6.84 12.07 -6.10
CA LEU A 91 6.76 10.70 -5.60
C LEU A 91 7.04 10.64 -4.09
N ASP A 92 8.02 11.39 -3.60
CA ASP A 92 8.34 11.45 -2.16
C ASP A 92 7.14 11.96 -1.34
N ARG A 93 6.47 13.02 -1.82
CA ARG A 93 5.22 13.53 -1.20
C ARG A 93 4.10 12.49 -1.20
N GLU A 94 3.94 11.75 -2.29
CA GLU A 94 2.93 10.69 -2.38
C GLU A 94 3.22 9.55 -1.41
N ILE A 95 4.48 9.12 -1.31
CA ILE A 95 4.93 8.10 -0.34
C ILE A 95 4.65 8.56 1.08
N GLN A 96 5.03 9.79 1.45
CA GLN A 96 4.78 10.33 2.80
C GLN A 96 3.29 10.40 3.13
N THR A 97 2.46 10.79 2.15
CA THR A 97 1.00 10.82 2.29
C THR A 97 0.45 9.41 2.50
N HIS A 98 0.91 8.45 1.71
CA HIS A 98 0.51 7.04 1.82
C HIS A 98 0.90 6.45 3.17
N VAL A 99 2.14 6.65 3.62
CA VAL A 99 2.62 6.21 4.94
C VAL A 99 1.78 6.79 6.06
N SER A 100 1.47 8.08 5.99
CA SER A 100 0.64 8.77 6.99
C SER A 100 -0.78 8.21 7.04
N ARG A 101 -1.39 7.94 5.87
CA ARG A 101 -2.71 7.31 5.76
C ARG A 101 -2.71 5.89 6.32
N CYS A 102 -1.75 5.05 5.92
CA CYS A 102 -1.63 3.69 6.46
C CYS A 102 -1.46 3.68 7.98
N ALA A 103 -0.68 4.59 8.54
CA ALA A 103 -0.53 4.71 9.99
C ALA A 103 -1.85 5.11 10.68
N ALA A 104 -2.65 5.98 10.06
CA ALA A 104 -3.97 6.36 10.58
C ALA A 104 -4.97 5.20 10.50
N ASP A 105 -5.02 4.50 9.36
CA ASP A 105 -5.90 3.34 9.15
C ASP A 105 -5.56 2.21 10.13
N ALA A 106 -4.28 1.92 10.35
CA ALA A 106 -3.82 0.93 11.31
C ALA A 106 -4.24 1.26 12.75
N ARG A 107 -4.14 2.53 13.16
CA ARG A 107 -4.64 2.98 14.48
C ARG A 107 -6.14 2.79 14.61
N LYS A 108 -6.89 3.20 13.59
CA LYS A 108 -8.36 3.05 13.58
C LYS A 108 -8.77 1.58 13.70
N LEU A 109 -8.14 0.68 12.94
CA LEU A 109 -8.43 -0.76 12.99
C LEU A 109 -8.09 -1.35 14.36
N LYS A 110 -6.99 -0.92 14.99
CA LYS A 110 -6.63 -1.32 16.36
C LYS A 110 -7.71 -0.91 17.36
N ASP A 111 -8.14 0.35 17.31
CA ASP A 111 -9.17 0.88 18.21
C ASP A 111 -10.52 0.16 18.02
N GLU A 112 -10.91 -0.15 16.77
CA GLU A 112 -12.12 -0.91 16.45
C GLU A 112 -12.04 -2.36 16.95
N LEU A 113 -10.88 -3.00 16.81
CA LEU A 113 -10.63 -4.35 17.29
C LEU A 113 -10.72 -4.42 18.82
N GLU A 114 -10.06 -3.50 19.54
CA GLU A 114 -10.10 -3.44 21.00
C GLU A 114 -11.53 -3.24 21.53
N LYS A 115 -12.32 -2.37 20.88
CA LYS A 115 -13.74 -2.20 21.22
C LYS A 115 -14.55 -3.48 21.00
N LYS A 116 -14.31 -4.18 19.89
CA LYS A 116 -15.02 -5.42 19.57
C LYS A 116 -14.64 -6.57 20.50
N GLU A 117 -13.36 -6.66 20.87
CA GLU A 117 -12.86 -7.61 21.86
C GLU A 117 -13.52 -7.38 23.22
N HIS A 118 -13.56 -6.13 23.69
CA HIS A 118 -14.24 -5.80 24.94
C HIS A 118 -15.74 -6.13 24.90
N HIS A 119 -16.43 -5.77 23.82
CA HIS A 119 -17.84 -6.09 23.65
C HIS A 119 -18.10 -7.60 23.66
N MET A 120 -17.26 -8.37 22.97
CA MET A 120 -17.37 -9.83 22.91
C MET A 120 -17.12 -10.47 24.27
N SER A 121 -16.14 -9.98 25.05
CA SER A 121 -15.92 -10.44 26.43
C SER A 121 -17.12 -10.16 27.34
N THR A 122 -17.81 -9.03 27.16
CA THR A 122 -19.04 -8.73 27.90
C THR A 122 -20.16 -9.70 27.52
N VAL A 123 -20.40 -9.89 26.22
CA VAL A 123 -21.45 -10.80 25.73
C VAL A 123 -21.18 -12.24 26.15
N GLU A 124 -19.92 -12.68 26.16
CA GLU A 124 -19.53 -14.01 26.64
C GLU A 124 -19.90 -14.20 28.11
N LYS A 125 -19.61 -13.23 28.98
CA LYS A 125 -20.01 -13.28 30.40
C LYS A 125 -21.52 -13.27 30.59
N GLU A 126 -22.24 -12.45 29.82
CA GLU A 126 -23.71 -12.42 29.86
C GLU A 126 -24.30 -13.76 29.43
N ALA A 127 -23.72 -14.40 28.41
CA ALA A 127 -24.14 -15.72 27.94
C ALA A 127 -23.85 -16.83 28.96
N GLU A 128 -22.69 -16.79 29.62
CA GLU A 128 -22.33 -17.71 30.71
C GLU A 128 -23.30 -17.58 31.89
N GLU A 129 -23.61 -16.35 32.31
CA GLU A 129 -24.55 -16.08 33.39
C GLU A 129 -25.97 -16.55 33.02
N PHE A 130 -26.40 -16.27 31.79
CA PHE A 130 -27.69 -16.74 31.29
C PHE A 130 -27.80 -18.26 31.28
N LEU A 131 -26.75 -18.95 30.79
CA LEU A 131 -26.71 -20.42 30.77
C LEU A 131 -26.81 -20.99 32.18
N LYS A 132 -26.00 -20.46 33.11
CA LYS A 132 -26.01 -20.88 34.52
C LYS A 132 -27.39 -20.71 35.15
N ASN A 133 -28.01 -19.54 34.98
CA ASN A 133 -29.34 -19.26 35.54
C ASN A 133 -30.40 -20.19 34.93
N SER A 134 -30.32 -20.49 33.64
CA SER A 134 -31.21 -21.42 32.95
C SER A 134 -31.07 -22.86 33.46
N GLU A 135 -29.82 -23.34 33.64
CA GLU A 135 -29.54 -24.66 34.19
C GLU A 135 -30.05 -24.81 35.63
N GLU A 136 -29.83 -23.81 36.48
CA GLU A 136 -30.34 -23.79 37.85
C GLU A 136 -31.88 -23.80 37.87
N GLY A 137 -32.52 -23.00 37.01
CA GLY A 137 -33.98 -22.98 36.86
C GLY A 137 -34.55 -24.31 36.39
N LEU A 138 -33.90 -24.98 35.43
CA LEU A 138 -34.30 -26.30 34.95
C LEU A 138 -34.18 -27.36 36.06
N GLN A 139 -33.08 -27.35 36.82
CA GLN A 139 -32.90 -28.28 37.93
C GLN A 139 -33.95 -28.08 39.04
N ALA A 140 -34.32 -26.82 39.32
CA ALA A 140 -35.38 -26.51 40.27
C ALA A 140 -36.74 -27.05 39.79
N ALA A 141 -37.11 -26.78 38.54
CA ALA A 141 -38.36 -27.25 37.96
C ALA A 141 -38.45 -28.79 37.91
N LEU A 142 -37.34 -29.47 37.61
CA LEU A 142 -37.28 -30.94 37.63
C LEU A 142 -37.51 -31.50 39.04
N ARG A 143 -36.93 -30.89 40.08
CA ARG A 143 -37.16 -31.32 41.47
C ARG A 143 -38.60 -31.12 41.90
N GLU A 144 -39.17 -29.95 41.62
CA GLU A 144 -40.58 -29.65 41.93
C GLU A 144 -41.52 -30.65 41.24
N THR A 145 -41.30 -30.90 39.95
CA THR A 145 -42.11 -31.86 39.18
C THR A 145 -41.99 -33.29 39.75
N ASP A 146 -40.80 -33.73 40.16
CA ASP A 146 -40.60 -35.04 40.77
C ASP A 146 -41.29 -35.15 42.13
N GLU A 147 -41.21 -34.10 42.97
CA GLU A 147 -41.90 -34.03 44.26
C GLU A 147 -43.42 -34.11 44.09
N GLU A 148 -43.99 -33.35 43.16
CA GLU A 148 -45.42 -33.38 42.82
C GLU A 148 -45.86 -34.75 42.28
N THR A 149 -45.07 -35.32 41.37
CA THR A 149 -45.35 -36.65 40.78
C THR A 149 -45.36 -37.73 41.87
N GLN A 150 -44.38 -37.71 42.76
CA GLN A 150 -44.31 -38.66 43.88
C GLN A 150 -45.45 -38.45 44.88
N MET A 151 -45.86 -37.21 45.13
CA MET A 151 -47.00 -36.90 45.99
C MET A 151 -48.29 -37.50 45.42
N CYS A 152 -48.57 -37.24 44.14
CA CYS A 152 -49.72 -37.79 43.43
C CYS A 152 -49.71 -39.32 43.44
N ALA A 153 -48.56 -39.95 43.18
CA ALA A 153 -48.41 -41.40 43.24
C ALA A 153 -48.72 -41.98 44.64
N ARG A 154 -48.26 -41.31 45.71
CA ARG A 154 -48.57 -41.72 47.10
C ARG A 154 -50.06 -41.60 47.41
N GLU A 155 -50.71 -40.52 46.98
CA GLU A 155 -52.15 -40.33 47.16
C GLU A 155 -52.97 -41.37 46.41
N LEU A 156 -52.60 -41.67 45.16
CA LEU A 156 -53.23 -42.74 44.37
C LEU A 156 -53.08 -44.10 45.03
N LEU A 157 -51.89 -44.43 45.55
CA LEU A 157 -51.66 -45.69 46.25
C LEU A 157 -52.57 -45.81 47.48
N LYS A 158 -52.65 -44.75 48.29
CA LYS A 158 -53.53 -44.71 49.46
C LYS A 158 -55.01 -44.88 49.09
N LEU A 159 -55.43 -44.31 47.97
CA LEU A 159 -56.80 -44.48 47.47
C LEU A 159 -57.06 -45.93 47.03
N ILE A 160 -56.10 -46.55 46.33
CA ILE A 160 -56.19 -47.96 45.91
C ILE A 160 -56.32 -48.86 47.14
N ASP A 161 -55.49 -48.66 48.17
CA ASP A 161 -55.55 -49.43 49.41
C ASP A 161 -56.93 -49.30 50.08
N SER A 162 -57.46 -48.08 50.19
CA SER A 162 -58.80 -47.83 50.75
C SER A 162 -59.93 -48.49 49.94
N ILE A 163 -59.84 -48.48 48.60
CA ILE A 163 -60.80 -49.17 47.72
C ILE A 163 -60.71 -50.69 47.91
N ALA A 164 -59.50 -51.24 48.07
CA ALA A 164 -59.30 -52.66 48.31
C ALA A 164 -59.90 -53.09 49.66
N GLU A 165 -59.67 -52.32 50.73
CA GLU A 165 -60.28 -52.53 52.05
C GLU A 165 -61.81 -52.49 51.99
N TYR A 166 -62.38 -51.49 51.31
CA TYR A 166 -63.84 -51.39 51.14
C TYR A 166 -64.40 -52.56 50.35
N LYS A 167 -63.70 -53.01 49.30
CA LYS A 167 -64.09 -54.18 48.52
C LYS A 167 -64.12 -55.44 49.39
N GLU A 168 -63.07 -55.68 50.18
CA GLU A 168 -63.00 -56.84 51.09
C GLU A 168 -64.14 -56.82 52.12
N PHE A 169 -64.42 -55.66 52.72
CA PHE A 169 -65.55 -55.47 53.63
C PHE A 169 -66.90 -55.82 52.98
N VAL A 170 -67.14 -55.34 51.76
CA VAL A 170 -68.39 -55.61 51.03
C VAL A 170 -68.50 -57.10 50.67
N GLU A 171 -67.40 -57.73 50.22
CA GLU A 171 -67.37 -59.16 49.93
C GLU A 171 -67.68 -59.99 51.18
N GLN A 172 -67.08 -59.67 52.32
CA GLN A 172 -67.34 -60.33 53.60
C GLN A 172 -68.79 -60.15 54.06
N SER A 173 -69.30 -58.92 54.06
CA SER A 173 -70.68 -58.60 54.45
C SER A 173 -71.70 -59.31 53.54
N THR A 174 -71.43 -59.37 52.24
CA THR A 174 -72.29 -60.09 51.27
C THR A 174 -72.28 -61.60 51.54
N ALA A 175 -71.11 -62.18 51.84
CA ALA A 175 -70.99 -63.60 52.17
C ALA A 175 -71.74 -63.96 53.46
N GLU A 176 -71.64 -63.09 54.48
CA GLU A 176 -72.35 -63.23 55.76
C GLU A 176 -73.86 -63.14 55.58
N MET A 177 -74.36 -62.10 54.90
CA MET A 177 -75.78 -61.99 54.54
C MET A 177 -76.29 -63.20 53.75
N LYS A 178 -75.49 -63.74 52.83
CA LYS A 178 -75.85 -64.92 52.03
C LYS A 178 -75.97 -66.16 52.91
N LYS A 179 -75.07 -66.32 53.87
CA LYS A 179 -75.12 -67.40 54.86
C LYS A 179 -76.39 -67.30 55.71
N ASP A 180 -76.66 -66.12 56.27
CA ASP A 180 -77.86 -65.87 57.08
C ASP A 180 -79.15 -66.14 56.29
N LEU A 181 -79.16 -65.81 54.99
CA LEU A 181 -80.27 -66.12 54.09
C LEU A 181 -80.47 -67.63 53.91
N TYR A 182 -79.40 -68.40 53.68
CA TYR A 182 -79.50 -69.86 53.55
C TYR A 182 -79.96 -70.51 54.84
N GLU A 183 -79.44 -70.08 56.00
CA GLU A 183 -79.88 -70.57 57.31
C GLU A 183 -81.38 -70.30 57.53
N CYS A 184 -81.86 -69.09 57.23
CA CYS A 184 -83.28 -68.73 57.32
C CYS A 184 -84.16 -69.59 56.38
N VAL A 185 -83.71 -69.85 55.15
CA VAL A 185 -84.42 -70.72 54.21
C VAL A 185 -84.49 -72.17 54.72
N ASP A 186 -83.40 -72.69 55.28
CA ASP A 186 -83.34 -74.04 55.86
C ASP A 186 -84.23 -74.16 57.12
N ASP A 187 -84.26 -73.13 57.97
CA ASP A 187 -85.15 -73.05 59.13
C ASP A 187 -86.63 -73.06 58.70
N ILE A 188 -87.00 -72.30 57.67
CA ILE A 188 -88.36 -72.30 57.11
C ILE A 188 -88.71 -73.67 56.51
N ALA A 189 -87.78 -74.29 55.77
CA ALA A 189 -87.99 -75.61 55.18
C ALA A 189 -88.18 -76.70 56.26
N SER A 190 -87.39 -76.67 57.32
CA SER A 190 -87.48 -77.62 58.44
C SER A 190 -88.73 -77.44 59.30
N LEU A 191 -89.26 -76.21 59.41
CA LEU A 191 -90.59 -75.94 59.99
C LEU A 191 -91.72 -76.49 59.10
N SER A 192 -91.57 -76.40 57.78
CA SER A 192 -92.55 -76.91 56.81
C SER A 192 -92.63 -78.46 56.79
N VAL A 193 -91.52 -79.16 57.04
CA VAL A 193 -91.47 -80.63 57.18
C VAL A 193 -92.09 -81.14 58.49
N LYS A 194 -92.15 -80.30 59.54
CA LYS A 194 -92.79 -80.66 60.83
C LYS A 194 -94.32 -80.48 60.85
N ILE A 195 -94.91 -79.94 59.79
CA ILE A 195 -96.35 -79.65 59.68
C ILE A 195 -97.07 -80.68 58.75
N VAL A 196 -96.35 -81.67 58.22
CA VAL A 196 -96.91 -82.85 57.53
C VAL A 196 -96.73 -84.09 58.41
#